data_AF-A0A8K0IJL5-F1
#
_entry.id   AF-A0A8K0IJL5-F1
#
_cell.length_a   1.000
_cell.length_b   1.000
_cell.length_c   1.000
_cell.angle_alpha   90.00
_cell.angle_beta   90.00
_cell.angle_gamma   90.00
#
_symmetry.space_group_name_H-M   'P 1'
#
loop_
_entity.id
_entity.type
_entity.pdbx_description
1 polymer ?
#
loop_
_entity_poly.entity_id
_entity_poly.type
_entity_poly.pdbx_seq_one_letter_code
_entity_poly.pdbx_strand_id
1 'polypeptide(L)'
;MAMTLALKTKLKERMSQFQTLRQSIQDEYREVVERRVFTVTGIRPDEQMIDQLIETGKSEQIFENAIQGHGRGQIVDALAEIQERHDAVLELEKKLHDLQQMFLDMSVLVEARGDVLNDIEAQVTNSVDHVQNATKNLQEARKLQKNSRKYVCFAILILLVVIIIALFAVLKASKSIDVRTDGCQVMHCCGWKLAMYSVR
;
A
#
# COMPACT_ATOMS: atom_id res chain seq x y z
N MET A 1 -8.65 -0.59 -14.45
CA MET A 1 -8.79 -2.02 -14.07
C MET A 1 -8.07 -2.35 -12.77
N ALA A 2 -6.94 -1.69 -12.42
CA ALA A 2 -6.29 -1.87 -11.11
C ALA A 2 -7.15 -1.44 -9.90
N MET A 3 -7.95 -0.37 -10.02
CA MET A 3 -8.81 0.14 -8.93
C MET A 3 -9.83 -0.90 -8.42
N THR A 4 -10.40 -1.73 -9.29
CA THR A 4 -11.44 -2.71 -8.91
C THR A 4 -10.86 -3.92 -8.19
N LEU A 5 -9.61 -4.30 -8.50
CA LEU A 5 -8.90 -5.42 -7.85
C LEU A 5 -8.41 -5.07 -6.45
N ALA A 6 -7.91 -3.84 -6.26
CA ALA A 6 -7.55 -3.33 -4.93
C ALA A 6 -8.76 -3.30 -3.99
N LEU A 7 -9.91 -2.84 -4.49
CA LEU A 7 -11.18 -2.85 -3.76
C LEU A 7 -11.66 -4.27 -3.44
N LYS A 8 -11.60 -5.21 -4.39
CA LYS A 8 -11.95 -6.63 -4.17
C LYS A 8 -11.11 -7.25 -3.06
N THR A 9 -9.81 -6.97 -3.06
CA THR A 9 -8.88 -7.53 -2.06
C THR A 9 -9.11 -6.93 -0.68
N LYS A 10 -9.35 -5.62 -0.60
CA LYS A 10 -9.74 -4.96 0.64
C LYS A 10 -11.06 -5.47 1.17
N LEU A 11 -12.07 -5.64 0.31
CA LEU A 11 -13.35 -6.24 0.70
C LEU A 11 -13.17 -7.67 1.23
N LYS A 12 -12.36 -8.50 0.55
CA LYS A 12 -12.02 -9.86 1.01
C LYS A 12 -11.35 -9.84 2.40
N GLU A 13 -10.40 -8.94 2.61
CA GLU A 13 -9.71 -8.77 3.90
C GLU A 13 -10.71 -8.39 5.01
N ARG A 14 -11.60 -7.43 4.75
CA ARG A 14 -12.64 -7.02 5.72
C ARG A 14 -13.65 -8.12 6.01
N MET A 15 -14.02 -8.90 4.98
CA MET A 15 -14.90 -10.05 5.14
C MET A 15 -14.25 -11.12 6.02
N SER A 16 -12.97 -11.41 5.81
CA SER A 16 -12.21 -12.34 6.66
C SER A 16 -12.14 -11.84 8.11
N GLN A 17 -11.90 -10.54 8.34
CA GLN A 17 -11.89 -9.96 9.68
C GLN A 17 -13.27 -10.10 10.36
N PHE A 18 -14.36 -9.89 9.61
CA PHE A 18 -15.72 -10.04 10.12
C PHE A 18 -16.05 -11.50 10.46
N GLN A 19 -15.60 -12.46 9.65
CA GLN A 19 -15.74 -13.89 9.93
C GLN A 19 -15.02 -14.29 11.22
N THR A 20 -13.79 -13.83 11.43
CA THR A 20 -13.03 -14.07 12.66
C THR A 20 -13.71 -13.43 13.87
N LEU A 21 -14.22 -12.20 13.73
CA LEU A 21 -14.97 -11.52 14.80
C LEU A 21 -16.24 -12.30 15.16
N ARG A 22 -17.00 -12.76 14.15
CA ARG A 22 -18.19 -13.60 14.36
C ARG A 22 -17.84 -14.86 15.14
N GLN A 23 -16.77 -15.57 14.77
CA GLN A 23 -16.33 -16.77 15.50
C GLN A 23 -16.05 -16.45 16.96
N SER A 24 -15.29 -15.40 17.24
CA SER A 24 -15.00 -14.97 18.61
C SER A 24 -16.27 -14.63 19.41
N ILE A 25 -17.26 -13.96 18.79
CA ILE A 25 -18.53 -13.63 19.45
C ILE A 25 -19.35 -14.89 19.71
N GLN A 26 -19.34 -15.85 18.79
CA GLN A 26 -20.03 -17.12 18.92
C GLN A 26 -19.41 -17.97 20.05
N ASP A 27 -18.09 -17.95 20.20
CA ASP A 27 -17.38 -18.60 21.30
C ASP A 27 -17.70 -17.93 22.67
N GLU A 28 -17.70 -16.59 22.73
CA GLU A 28 -18.10 -15.85 23.93
C GLU A 28 -19.55 -16.14 24.32
N TYR A 29 -20.46 -16.16 23.33
CA TYR A 29 -21.86 -16.50 23.56
C TYR A 29 -22.02 -17.90 24.14
N ARG A 30 -21.28 -18.88 23.62
CA ARG A 30 -21.26 -20.25 24.12
C ARG A 30 -20.86 -20.32 25.60
N GLU A 31 -19.79 -19.61 25.99
CA GLU A 31 -19.33 -19.56 27.38
C GLU A 31 -20.37 -18.92 28.31
N VAL A 32 -21.04 -17.86 27.86
CA VAL A 32 -22.09 -17.18 28.63
C VAL A 32 -23.29 -18.10 28.84
N VAL A 33 -23.75 -18.78 27.79
CA VAL A 33 -24.87 -19.75 27.87
C VAL A 33 -24.53 -20.87 28.84
N GLU A 34 -23.36 -21.49 28.73
CA GLU A 34 -22.93 -22.57 29.62
C GLU A 34 -22.94 -22.12 31.09
N ARG A 35 -22.35 -20.95 31.37
CA ARG A 35 -22.28 -20.39 32.73
C ARG A 35 -23.67 -20.10 33.30
N ARG A 36 -24.57 -19.50 32.51
CA ARG A 36 -25.92 -19.14 32.95
C ARG A 36 -26.81 -20.36 33.16
N VAL A 37 -26.76 -21.33 32.25
CA VAL A 37 -27.49 -22.59 32.37
C VAL A 37 -27.04 -23.33 33.63
N PHE A 38 -25.73 -23.44 33.88
CA PHE A 38 -25.23 -24.07 35.11
C PHE A 38 -25.68 -23.35 36.38
N THR A 39 -25.61 -22.02 36.40
CA THR A 39 -25.99 -21.21 37.57
C THR A 39 -27.46 -21.36 37.93
N VAL A 40 -28.34 -21.49 36.94
CA VAL A 40 -29.80 -21.52 37.13
C VAL A 40 -30.34 -22.94 37.30
N THR A 41 -29.79 -23.92 36.58
CA THR A 41 -30.27 -25.30 36.65
C THR A 41 -29.54 -26.12 37.71
N GLY A 42 -28.32 -25.72 38.09
CA GLY A 42 -27.42 -26.49 38.95
C GLY A 42 -26.84 -27.74 38.27
N ILE A 43 -27.17 -27.98 37.00
CA ILE A 43 -26.72 -29.13 36.22
C ILE A 43 -25.73 -28.62 35.18
N ARG A 44 -24.62 -29.34 34.99
CA ARG A 44 -23.73 -29.05 33.87
C ARG A 44 -24.42 -29.44 32.56
N PRO A 45 -24.69 -28.47 31.66
CA PRO A 45 -25.30 -28.80 30.38
C PRO A 45 -24.35 -29.65 29.55
N ASP A 46 -24.91 -30.60 28.80
CA ASP A 46 -24.17 -31.36 27.79
C ASP A 46 -23.92 -30.48 26.55
N GLU A 47 -22.91 -30.83 25.78
CA GLU A 47 -22.50 -30.08 24.58
C GLU A 47 -23.66 -29.94 23.58
N GLN A 48 -24.43 -31.01 23.39
CA GLN A 48 -25.60 -31.03 22.50
C GLN A 48 -26.70 -30.08 22.96
N MET A 49 -26.86 -29.92 24.27
CA MET A 49 -27.87 -29.04 24.85
C MET A 49 -27.48 -27.56 24.66
N ILE A 50 -26.19 -27.24 24.78
CA ILE A 50 -25.67 -25.91 24.50
C ILE A 50 -25.86 -25.57 23.02
N ASP A 51 -25.52 -26.50 22.12
CA ASP A 51 -25.66 -26.27 20.68
C ASP A 51 -27.12 -26.06 20.29
N GLN A 52 -28.05 -26.85 20.83
CA GLN A 52 -29.48 -26.65 20.62
C GLN A 52 -29.99 -25.29 21.12
N LEU A 53 -29.50 -24.83 22.28
CA LEU A 53 -29.84 -23.49 22.81
C LEU A 53 -29.32 -22.36 21.92
N ILE A 54 -28.11 -22.52 21.38
CA ILE A 54 -27.49 -21.54 20.48
C ILE A 54 -28.21 -21.51 19.14
N GLU A 55 -28.57 -22.66 18.57
CA GLU A 55 -29.22 -22.77 17.26
C GLU A 55 -30.70 -22.35 17.29
N THR A 56 -31.46 -22.83 18.27
CA THR A 56 -32.90 -22.60 18.31
C THR A 56 -33.30 -21.29 18.99
N GLY A 57 -32.44 -20.75 19.86
CA GLY A 57 -32.75 -19.62 20.72
C GLY A 57 -33.86 -19.89 21.74
N LYS A 58 -34.45 -21.09 21.74
CA LYS A 58 -35.60 -21.45 22.60
C LYS A 58 -35.12 -21.95 23.94
N SER A 59 -34.66 -21.00 24.74
CA SER A 59 -34.21 -21.24 26.11
C SER A 59 -35.38 -21.51 27.06
N GLU A 60 -36.58 -20.98 26.80
CA GLU A 60 -37.77 -21.13 27.67
C GLU A 60 -38.00 -22.57 28.18
N GLN A 61 -38.07 -23.57 27.30
CA GLN A 61 -38.40 -24.96 27.67
C GLN A 61 -37.38 -25.61 28.62
N ILE A 62 -36.11 -25.24 28.49
CA ILE A 62 -35.03 -25.77 29.32
C ILE A 62 -35.08 -25.16 30.71
N PHE A 63 -35.36 -23.86 30.77
CA PHE A 63 -35.40 -23.11 32.02
C PHE A 63 -36.74 -23.25 32.77
N GLU A 64 -37.85 -23.62 32.11
CA GLU A 64 -39.13 -23.93 32.77
C GLU A 64 -38.98 -25.03 33.84
N ASN A 65 -38.17 -26.05 33.56
CA ASN A 65 -37.89 -27.12 34.52
C ASN A 65 -37.05 -26.65 35.72
N ALA A 66 -36.26 -25.58 35.55
CA ALA A 66 -35.41 -25.02 36.60
C ALA A 66 -36.15 -24.04 37.54
N ILE A 67 -37.31 -23.51 37.10
CA ILE A 67 -38.18 -22.62 37.91
C ILE A 67 -38.66 -23.27 39.20
N GLN A 68 -38.68 -24.61 39.29
CA GLN A 68 -39.07 -25.32 40.50
C GLN A 68 -38.00 -25.27 41.61
N GLY A 69 -36.72 -25.08 41.26
CA GLY A 69 -35.59 -25.14 42.20
C GLY A 69 -34.96 -23.79 42.56
N HIS A 70 -34.96 -22.83 41.62
CA HIS A 70 -34.33 -21.51 41.78
C HIS A 70 -35.36 -20.37 41.63
N GLY A 71 -35.15 -19.28 42.36
CA GLY A 71 -36.09 -18.15 42.39
C GLY A 71 -36.37 -17.57 41.00
N ARG A 72 -37.66 -17.38 40.67
CA ARG A 72 -38.15 -16.99 39.34
C ARG A 72 -37.44 -15.78 38.71
N GLY A 73 -36.97 -14.82 39.51
CA GLY A 73 -36.27 -13.62 39.03
C GLY A 73 -34.93 -13.92 38.35
N GLN A 74 -34.07 -14.73 38.97
CA GLN A 74 -32.74 -15.05 38.42
C GLN A 74 -32.81 -15.80 37.08
N ILE A 75 -33.87 -16.58 36.91
CA ILE A 75 -34.12 -17.37 35.69
C ILE A 75 -34.55 -16.46 34.55
N VAL A 76 -35.48 -15.54 34.82
CA VAL A 76 -35.95 -14.56 33.83
C VAL A 76 -34.80 -13.65 33.39
N ASP A 77 -33.94 -13.22 34.30
CA ASP A 77 -32.78 -12.40 33.97
C ASP A 77 -31.78 -13.17 33.09
N ALA A 78 -31.49 -14.43 33.40
CA ALA A 78 -30.61 -15.27 32.61
C ALA A 78 -31.18 -15.57 31.20
N LEU A 79 -32.49 -15.82 31.12
CA LEU A 79 -33.20 -16.01 29.85
C LEU A 79 -33.14 -14.75 28.99
N ALA A 80 -33.39 -13.59 29.57
CA ALA A 80 -33.34 -12.31 28.86
C ALA A 80 -31.93 -12.04 28.30
N GLU A 81 -30.88 -12.29 29.08
CA GLU A 81 -29.49 -12.14 28.63
C GLU A 81 -29.14 -13.09 27.49
N ILE A 82 -29.55 -14.37 27.58
CA ILE A 82 -29.32 -15.36 26.52
C ILE A 82 -30.06 -14.95 25.24
N GLN A 83 -31.32 -14.52 25.35
CA GLN A 83 -32.13 -14.10 24.22
C GLN A 83 -31.54 -12.87 23.51
N GLU A 84 -31.13 -11.85 24.26
CA GLU A 84 -30.51 -10.64 23.71
C GLU A 84 -29.23 -10.98 22.94
N ARG A 85 -28.40 -11.88 23.49
CA ARG A 85 -27.16 -12.33 22.82
C ARG A 85 -27.46 -13.16 21.57
N HIS A 86 -28.46 -14.04 21.61
CA HIS A 86 -28.89 -14.81 20.45
C HIS A 86 -29.35 -13.90 19.31
N ASP A 87 -30.18 -12.90 19.60
CA ASP A 87 -30.67 -11.94 18.61
C ASP A 87 -29.50 -11.14 17.98
N ALA A 88 -28.50 -10.75 18.78
CA ALA A 88 -27.30 -10.10 18.29
C ALA A 88 -26.46 -10.99 17.35
N VAL A 89 -26.32 -12.28 17.67
CA VAL A 89 -25.64 -13.25 16.80
C VAL A 89 -26.39 -13.43 15.48
N LEU A 90 -27.72 -13.56 15.53
CA LEU A 90 -28.56 -13.65 14.32
C LEU A 90 -28.43 -12.40 13.44
N GLU A 91 -28.37 -11.21 14.03
CA GLU A 91 -28.13 -9.99 13.26
C GLU A 91 -26.75 -10.04 12.57
N LEU A 92 -25.69 -10.44 13.28
CA LEU A 92 -24.34 -10.57 12.72
C LEU A 92 -24.30 -11.58 11.57
N GLU A 93 -24.98 -12.72 11.70
CA GLU A 93 -25.08 -13.72 10.64
C GLU A 93 -25.76 -13.16 9.39
N LYS A 94 -26.85 -12.39 9.57
CA LYS A 94 -27.53 -11.72 8.47
C LYS A 94 -26.61 -10.71 7.77
N LYS A 95 -25.88 -9.88 8.54
CA LYS A 95 -24.92 -8.91 7.96
C LYS A 95 -23.79 -9.61 7.20
N LEU A 96 -23.28 -10.72 7.73
CA LEU A 96 -22.26 -11.52 7.06
C LEU A 96 -22.81 -12.11 5.76
N HIS A 97 -24.03 -12.63 5.76
CA HIS A 97 -24.67 -13.16 4.57
C HIS A 97 -24.81 -12.11 3.47
N ASP A 98 -25.28 -10.91 3.83
CA ASP A 98 -25.39 -9.77 2.90
C ASP A 98 -24.02 -9.40 2.31
N LEU A 99 -22.96 -9.36 3.13
CA LEU A 99 -21.59 -9.09 2.67
C LEU A 99 -21.07 -10.18 1.73
N GLN A 100 -21.39 -11.44 2.01
CA GLN A 100 -21.00 -12.56 1.15
C GLN A 100 -21.67 -12.48 -0.22
N GLN A 101 -22.95 -12.12 -0.25
CA GLN A 101 -23.68 -11.90 -1.50
C GLN A 101 -23.07 -10.73 -2.30
N MET A 102 -22.82 -9.59 -1.65
CA MET A 102 -22.17 -8.44 -2.31
C MET A 102 -20.79 -8.79 -2.86
N PHE A 103 -20.02 -9.64 -2.16
CA PHE A 103 -18.71 -10.11 -2.63
C PHE A 103 -18.82 -11.02 -3.86
N LEU A 104 -19.84 -11.88 -3.91
CA LEU A 104 -20.12 -12.75 -5.06
C LEU A 104 -20.56 -11.93 -6.28
N ASP A 105 -21.47 -10.98 -6.08
CA ASP A 105 -21.93 -10.06 -7.14
C ASP A 105 -20.76 -9.24 -7.71
N MET A 106 -19.85 -8.77 -6.85
CA MET A 106 -18.62 -8.11 -7.29
C MET A 106 -17.66 -9.05 -8.02
N SER A 107 -17.59 -10.32 -7.63
CA SER A 107 -16.71 -11.29 -8.27
C SER A 107 -17.18 -11.64 -9.69
N VAL A 108 -18.48 -11.84 -9.89
CA VAL A 108 -19.08 -12.07 -11.23
C VAL A 108 -18.84 -10.88 -12.16
N LEU A 109 -18.96 -9.65 -11.66
CA LEU A 109 -18.72 -8.43 -12.45
C LEU A 109 -17.23 -8.21 -12.81
N VAL A 110 -16.31 -8.70 -11.99
CA VAL A 110 -14.86 -8.56 -12.23
C VAL A 110 -14.34 -9.68 -13.15
N GLU A 111 -14.95 -10.85 -13.17
CA GLU A 111 -14.55 -12.00 -14.01
C GLU A 111 -14.78 -11.75 -15.52
N ALA A 112 -15.65 -10.80 -15.88
CA ALA A 112 -15.80 -10.29 -17.24
C ALA A 112 -14.58 -9.50 -17.76
N ARG A 113 -13.62 -9.15 -16.88
CA ARG A 113 -12.32 -8.55 -17.22
C ARG A 113 -11.22 -9.48 -16.73
N GLY A 114 -10.82 -10.40 -17.60
CA GLY A 114 -9.71 -11.33 -17.36
C GLY A 114 -8.38 -10.65 -17.03
N ASP A 115 -7.52 -11.43 -16.38
CA ASP A 115 -6.08 -11.21 -16.16
C ASP A 115 -5.65 -10.04 -15.26
N VAL A 116 -5.86 -10.15 -13.94
CA VAL A 116 -4.78 -9.88 -12.94
C VAL A 116 -5.13 -10.54 -11.58
N LEU A 117 -5.16 -11.87 -11.55
CA LEU A 117 -5.05 -12.65 -10.32
C LEU A 117 -3.60 -13.12 -10.19
N ASN A 118 -2.70 -12.30 -9.62
CA ASN A 118 -1.41 -12.71 -8.99
C ASN A 118 -0.39 -11.56 -8.93
N ASP A 119 -0.71 -10.41 -8.30
CA ASP A 119 0.34 -9.41 -8.05
C ASP A 119 0.13 -8.55 -6.79
N ILE A 120 -0.70 -9.02 -5.84
CA ILE A 120 -0.91 -8.30 -4.57
C ILE A 120 0.04 -8.80 -3.47
N GLU A 121 0.65 -9.97 -3.63
CA GLU A 121 1.72 -10.46 -2.74
C GLU A 121 3.04 -9.68 -2.95
N ALA A 122 3.30 -9.23 -4.19
CA ALA A 122 4.47 -8.43 -4.53
C ALA A 122 4.41 -6.99 -3.98
N GLN A 123 3.23 -6.37 -3.93
CA GLN A 123 3.11 -4.96 -3.55
C GLN A 123 3.13 -4.71 -2.03
N VAL A 124 2.75 -5.71 -1.22
CA VAL A 124 2.93 -5.65 0.25
C VAL A 124 4.40 -5.88 0.64
N THR A 125 5.10 -6.76 -0.08
CA THR A 125 6.53 -7.04 0.14
C THR A 125 7.43 -5.83 -0.22
N ASN A 126 7.10 -5.11 -1.30
CA ASN A 126 7.90 -3.93 -1.73
C ASN A 126 7.85 -2.75 -0.75
N SER A 127 6.83 -2.63 0.09
CA SER A 127 6.76 -1.52 1.06
C SER A 127 7.75 -1.68 2.22
N VAL A 128 8.26 -2.90 2.47
CA VAL A 128 9.36 -3.16 3.41
C VAL A 128 10.73 -3.00 2.73
N ASP A 129 10.86 -3.38 1.46
CA ASP A 129 12.12 -3.25 0.69
C ASP A 129 12.50 -1.80 0.35
N HIS A 130 11.53 -0.89 0.24
CA HIS A 130 11.81 0.53 0.00
C HIS A 130 12.55 1.21 1.17
N VAL A 131 12.41 0.72 2.40
CA VAL A 131 13.12 1.26 3.58
C VAL A 131 14.54 0.67 3.71
N GLN A 132 14.73 -0.62 3.37
CA GLN A 132 16.06 -1.25 3.35
C GLN A 132 16.93 -0.78 2.19
N ASN A 133 16.38 -0.53 1.00
CA ASN A 133 17.14 0.01 -0.12
C ASN A 133 17.47 1.51 0.05
N ALA A 134 16.60 2.28 0.70
CA ALA A 134 16.90 3.68 1.04
C ALA A 134 18.10 3.81 1.99
N THR A 135 18.22 2.92 2.98
CA THR A 135 19.36 2.92 3.92
C THR A 135 20.66 2.45 3.26
N LYS A 136 20.62 1.46 2.36
CA LYS A 136 21.79 1.03 1.56
C LYS A 136 22.27 2.12 0.60
N ASN A 137 21.36 2.79 -0.11
CA ASN A 137 21.70 3.88 -1.04
C ASN A 137 22.30 5.09 -0.30
N LEU A 138 21.84 5.39 0.92
CA LEU A 138 22.43 6.44 1.76
C LEU A 138 23.85 6.07 2.26
N GLN A 139 24.09 4.79 2.58
CA GLN A 139 25.42 4.30 2.95
C GLN A 139 26.39 4.27 1.77
N GLU A 140 25.94 3.85 0.59
CA GLU A 140 26.74 3.90 -0.64
C GLU A 140 27.03 5.33 -1.09
N ALA A 141 26.04 6.23 -1.03
CA ALA A 141 26.24 7.65 -1.33
C ALA A 141 27.28 8.28 -0.39
N ARG A 142 27.27 7.96 0.92
CA ARG A 142 28.30 8.37 1.89
C ARG A 142 29.69 7.83 1.53
N LYS A 143 29.78 6.59 1.05
CA LYS A 143 31.05 5.94 0.67
C LYS A 143 31.61 6.52 -0.64
N LEU A 144 30.76 6.77 -1.63
CA LEU A 144 31.10 7.42 -2.89
C LEU A 144 31.51 8.89 -2.69
N GLN A 145 30.81 9.62 -1.83
CA GLN A 145 31.15 11.02 -1.51
C GLN A 145 32.53 11.15 -0.83
N LYS A 146 32.96 10.14 -0.07
CA LYS A 146 34.28 10.14 0.59
C LYS A 146 35.43 9.87 -0.39
N ASN A 147 35.20 9.07 -1.43
CA ASN A 147 36.23 8.71 -2.41
C ASN A 147 36.29 9.66 -3.62
N SER A 148 35.15 10.27 -4.00
CA SER A 148 35.03 11.19 -5.14
C SER A 148 35.87 12.47 -5.00
N ARG A 149 36.14 12.94 -3.77
CA ARG A 149 36.92 14.17 -3.53
C ARG A 149 38.31 14.16 -4.18
N LYS A 150 38.97 13.00 -4.23
CA LYS A 150 40.30 12.86 -4.86
C LYS A 150 40.19 12.93 -6.39
N TYR A 151 39.23 12.22 -6.97
CA TYR A 151 39.02 12.17 -8.42
C TYR A 151 38.51 13.50 -9.00
N VAL A 152 37.65 14.21 -8.26
CA VAL A 152 37.19 15.56 -8.64
C VAL A 152 38.37 16.55 -8.65
N CYS A 153 39.29 16.47 -7.69
CA CYS A 153 40.48 17.32 -7.67
C CYS A 153 41.40 17.06 -8.86
N PHE A 154 41.65 15.79 -9.20
CA PHE A 154 42.41 15.42 -10.39
C PHE A 154 41.73 15.86 -11.70
N ALA A 155 40.41 15.72 -11.80
CA ALA A 155 39.66 16.17 -12.98
C ALA A 155 39.76 17.70 -13.17
N ILE A 156 39.69 18.48 -12.09
CA ILE A 156 39.85 19.94 -12.14
C ILE A 156 41.27 20.32 -12.57
N LEU A 157 42.30 19.64 -12.05
CA LEU A 157 43.70 19.90 -12.45
C LEU A 157 43.93 19.65 -13.94
N ILE A 158 43.42 18.54 -14.49
CA ILE A 158 43.54 18.23 -15.92
C ILE A 158 42.82 19.28 -16.76
N LEU A 159 41.63 19.71 -16.35
CA LEU A 159 40.86 20.75 -17.03
C LEU A 159 41.65 22.07 -17.11
N LEU A 160 42.29 22.49 -16.00
CA LEU A 160 43.14 23.69 -15.99
C LEU A 160 44.33 23.59 -16.94
N VAL A 161 44.98 22.42 -17.02
CA VAL A 161 46.10 22.19 -17.95
C VAL A 161 45.64 22.32 -19.40
N VAL A 162 44.48 21.76 -19.75
CA VAL A 162 43.91 21.88 -21.10
C VAL A 162 43.61 23.33 -21.45
N ILE A 163 43.06 24.11 -20.52
CA ILE A 163 42.81 25.55 -20.71
C ILE A 163 44.13 26.29 -20.97
N ILE A 164 45.17 26.02 -20.18
CA ILE A 164 46.48 26.66 -20.33
C ILE A 164 47.06 26.36 -21.72
N ILE A 165 47.02 25.09 -22.16
CA ILE A 165 47.52 24.70 -23.49
C ILE A 165 46.73 25.41 -24.60
N ALA A 166 45.39 25.47 -24.48
CA ALA A 166 44.55 26.17 -25.44
C ALA A 166 44.88 27.66 -25.52
N LEU A 167 45.07 28.33 -24.36
CA LEU A 167 45.49 29.72 -24.30
C LEU A 167 46.88 29.93 -24.93
N PHE A 168 47.84 29.05 -24.67
CA PHE A 168 49.16 29.12 -25.32
C PHE A 168 49.08 28.93 -26.84
N ALA A 169 48.23 28.01 -27.31
CA ALA A 169 48.03 27.80 -28.75
C ALA A 169 47.40 29.05 -29.40
N VAL A 170 46.42 29.68 -28.74
CA VAL A 170 45.78 30.91 -29.22
C VAL A 170 46.75 32.10 -29.17
N LEU A 171 47.55 32.25 -28.12
CA LEU A 171 48.58 33.29 -28.01
C LEU A 171 49.71 33.11 -29.04
N LYS A 172 50.06 31.86 -29.35
CA LYS A 172 51.03 31.56 -30.42
C LYS A 172 50.42 31.83 -31.80
N ALA A 173 49.15 31.51 -31.98
CA ALA A 173 48.41 31.81 -33.20
C ALA A 173 48.26 33.32 -33.41
N SER A 174 47.91 34.10 -32.38
CA SER A 174 47.81 35.55 -32.47
C SER A 174 49.15 36.21 -32.75
N LYS A 175 50.26 35.74 -32.14
CA LYS A 175 51.62 36.18 -32.51
C LYS A 175 52.01 35.81 -33.94
N SER A 176 51.52 34.69 -34.48
CA SER A 176 51.79 34.28 -35.86
C SER A 176 50.93 35.02 -36.90
N ILE A 177 49.78 35.56 -36.49
CA ILE A 177 48.90 36.36 -37.35
C ILE A 177 49.41 37.80 -37.45
N ASP A 178 49.95 38.37 -36.36
CA ASP A 178 50.54 39.71 -36.34
C ASP A 178 51.73 39.84 -37.34
N VAL A 179 52.59 38.81 -37.42
CA VAL A 179 53.73 38.75 -38.37
C VAL A 179 53.28 38.62 -39.85
N ARG A 180 52.04 38.19 -40.13
CA ARG A 180 51.56 38.00 -41.51
C ARG A 180 50.94 39.27 -42.11
N THR A 181 50.61 40.27 -41.29
CA THR A 181 49.98 41.52 -41.74
C THR A 181 50.96 42.64 -42.12
N ASP A 182 52.25 42.52 -41.84
CA ASP A 182 53.25 43.55 -42.18
C ASP A 182 54.02 43.27 -43.49
N GLY A 183 53.68 42.19 -44.21
CA GLY A 183 54.49 41.66 -45.32
C GLY A 183 53.90 41.68 -46.74
N CYS A 184 52.74 42.29 -46.99
CA CYS A 184 52.21 42.43 -48.37
C CYS A 184 51.81 43.86 -48.68
N GLN A 185 52.83 44.59 -49.12
CA GLN A 185 52.83 45.95 -49.64
C GLN A 185 52.30 45.97 -51.09
N VAL A 186 51.32 46.86 -51.35
CA VAL A 186 51.19 47.72 -52.55
C VAL A 186 51.00 47.06 -53.93
N MET A 187 50.25 47.76 -54.81
CA MET A 187 50.07 47.54 -56.26
C MET A 187 49.07 46.43 -56.64
N HIS A 188 47.90 46.67 -57.25
CA HIS A 188 47.61 47.59 -58.35
C HIS A 188 46.15 48.10 -58.35
N CYS A 189 46.02 49.39 -58.66
CA CYS A 189 44.80 50.13 -58.92
C CYS A 189 44.01 49.69 -60.17
N CYS A 190 42.73 50.07 -60.15
CA CYS A 190 41.92 50.56 -61.27
C CYS A 190 41.50 49.58 -62.38
N GLY A 191 40.19 49.37 -62.50
CA GLY A 191 39.63 48.97 -63.78
C GLY A 191 38.22 48.39 -63.78
N TRP A 192 37.22 49.02 -63.15
CA TRP A 192 35.91 49.21 -63.81
C TRP A 192 35.00 50.15 -63.03
N LYS A 193 34.83 51.31 -63.65
CA LYS A 193 33.87 52.37 -63.36
C LYS A 193 32.54 51.96 -63.99
N LEU A 194 31.44 52.42 -63.39
CA LEU A 194 30.05 52.44 -63.90
C LEU A 194 29.25 51.13 -63.84
N ALA A 195 28.41 51.03 -62.80
CA ALA A 195 26.98 50.79 -63.01
C ALA A 195 26.17 51.46 -61.88
N MET A 196 25.41 52.48 -62.28
CA MET A 196 24.10 52.90 -61.77
C MET A 196 23.93 53.09 -60.24
N TYR A 197 23.83 54.32 -59.73
CA TYR A 197 22.69 55.23 -59.89
C TYR A 197 21.39 54.67 -59.29
N SER A 198 20.98 55.31 -58.19
CA SER A 198 19.60 55.58 -57.77
C SER A 198 18.95 54.68 -56.70
N VAL A 199 18.29 55.40 -55.78
CA VAL A 199 17.32 55.00 -54.74
C VAL A 199 17.95 54.46 -53.45
N ARG A 200 17.92 55.15 -52.31
CA ARG A 200 17.50 56.49 -51.89
C ARG A 200 18.25 56.76 -50.57
#